data_AF-K9MXR5-F1
#
_entry.id   AF-K9MXR5-F1
#
_cell.length_a   1.000
_cell.length_b   1.000
_cell.length_c   1.000
_cell.angle_alpha   90.00
_cell.angle_beta   90.00
_cell.angle_gamma   90.00
#
_symmetry.space_group_name_H-M   'P 1'
#
loop_
_entity.id
_entity.type
_entity.pdbx_description
1 polymer ?
#
loop_
_entity_poly.entity_id
_entity_poly.type
_entity_poly.pdbx_seq_one_letter_code
_entity_poly.pdbx_strand_id
1 'polypeptide(L)'
;KILLVDYSDLNNPKVTTINAERFLHDGGFDSSGRYFLVAANARHKVAIVDTKKGTLVGVIESGGQTPHPGRGANIVHPKFGPVWVTSHLGDETISLIGTDPEGHPDYAWKVVQTFEGQGGGSLFV
;
A
#
# COMPACT_ATOMS: atom_id res chain seq x y z
N LYS A 1 -7.86 -11.39 3.08
CA LYS A 1 -9.10 -10.79 2.51
C LYS A 1 -9.24 -9.39 3.08
N ILE A 2 -9.74 -8.45 2.29
CA ILE A 2 -10.06 -7.08 2.73
C ILE A 2 -11.58 -6.94 2.69
N LEU A 3 -12.18 -6.35 3.73
CA LEU A 3 -13.61 -6.12 3.82
C LEU A 3 -13.85 -4.61 3.73
N LEU A 4 -14.62 -4.18 2.73
CA LEU A 4 -15.18 -2.84 2.69
C LEU A 4 -16.61 -2.94 3.21
N VAL A 5 -16.85 -2.32 4.36
CA VAL A 5 -18.12 -2.40 5.08
C VAL A 5 -18.83 -1.06 4.97
N ASP A 6 -19.99 -1.04 4.35
CA ASP A 6 -20.89 0.10 4.35
C ASP A 6 -21.67 0.11 5.67
N TYR A 7 -21.44 1.15 6.46
CA TYR A 7 -22.05 1.34 7.78
C TYR A 7 -23.24 2.32 7.76
N SER A 8 -23.75 2.69 6.58
CA SER A 8 -24.92 3.57 6.46
C SER A 8 -26.22 2.91 6.95
N ASP A 9 -26.31 1.58 6.89
CA ASP A 9 -27.39 0.78 7.47
C ASP A 9 -26.83 -0.48 8.12
N LEU A 10 -26.82 -0.50 9.46
CA LEU A 10 -26.32 -1.63 10.25
C LEU A 10 -27.31 -2.80 10.32
N ASN A 11 -28.59 -2.60 9.98
CA ASN A 11 -29.59 -3.67 9.95
C ASN A 11 -29.52 -4.48 8.66
N ASN A 12 -29.10 -3.85 7.55
CA ASN A 12 -28.93 -4.47 6.23
C ASN A 12 -27.49 -4.26 5.71
N PRO A 13 -26.48 -4.87 6.36
CA PRO A 13 -25.09 -4.56 6.07
C PRO A 13 -24.72 -4.94 4.65
N LYS A 14 -24.10 -4.00 3.93
CA LYS A 14 -23.46 -4.26 2.64
C LYS A 14 -21.96 -4.42 2.86
N VAL A 15 -21.43 -5.57 2.45
CA VAL A 15 -20.00 -5.87 2.58
C VAL A 15 -19.44 -6.33 1.25
N THR A 16 -18.40 -5.64 0.77
CA THR A 16 -17.60 -6.10 -0.37
C THR A 16 -16.38 -6.86 0.16
N THR A 17 -16.28 -8.14 -0.19
CA THR A 17 -15.13 -8.98 0.17
C THR A 17 -14.14 -9.03 -0.98
N ILE A 18 -12.93 -8.53 -0.75
CA ILE A 18 -11.86 -8.48 -1.75
C ILE A 18 -10.81 -9.55 -1.43
N ASN A 19 -10.57 -10.44 -2.39
CA ASN A 19 -9.45 -11.37 -2.35
C ASN A 19 -8.18 -10.63 -2.75
N ALA A 20 -7.29 -10.39 -1.78
CA ALA A 20 -5.99 -9.76 -1.98
C ALA A 20 -4.89 -10.83 -1.79
N GLU A 21 -4.11 -10.73 -0.73
CA GLU A 21 -3.08 -11.72 -0.36
C GLU A 21 -3.31 -12.23 1.08
N ARG A 22 -2.60 -13.29 1.46
CA ARG A 22 -2.52 -13.79 2.84
C ARG A 22 -1.60 -12.90 3.69
N PHE A 23 -1.78 -12.95 5.01
CA PHE A 23 -0.94 -12.22 5.97
C PHE A 23 -0.99 -10.69 5.79
N LEU A 24 -2.18 -10.16 5.48
CA LEU A 24 -2.42 -8.72 5.56
C LEU A 24 -2.23 -8.26 7.01
N HIS A 25 -1.56 -7.14 7.18
CA HIS A 25 -1.21 -6.62 8.50
C HIS A 25 -1.63 -5.14 8.65
N ASP A 26 -0.81 -4.22 8.17
CA ASP A 26 -0.96 -2.78 8.31
C ASP A 26 -0.85 -2.06 6.96
N GLY A 27 -1.35 -0.84 6.90
CA GLY A 27 -1.48 -0.07 5.66
C GLY A 27 -2.12 1.29 5.88
N GLY A 28 -2.14 2.09 4.81
CA GLY A 28 -2.74 3.42 4.83
C GLY A 28 -3.19 3.88 3.45
N PHE A 29 -3.86 5.03 3.45
CA PHE A 29 -4.31 5.65 2.22
C PHE A 29 -3.17 6.37 1.52
N ASP A 30 -3.23 6.37 0.19
CA ASP A 30 -2.47 7.30 -0.63
C ASP A 30 -2.87 8.76 -0.31
N SER A 31 -2.09 9.72 -0.82
CA SER A 31 -2.32 11.15 -0.58
C SER A 31 -3.71 11.66 -0.98
N SER A 32 -4.39 11.01 -1.94
CA SER A 32 -5.75 11.39 -2.37
C SER A 32 -6.86 10.85 -1.47
N GLY A 33 -6.55 9.92 -0.57
CA GLY A 33 -7.54 9.24 0.28
C GLY A 33 -8.36 8.18 -0.46
N ARG A 34 -8.03 7.83 -1.71
CA ARG A 34 -8.83 6.91 -2.55
C ARG A 34 -8.30 5.48 -2.56
N TYR A 35 -6.99 5.32 -2.57
CA TYR A 35 -6.35 4.02 -2.70
C TYR A 35 -5.81 3.60 -1.36
N PHE A 36 -6.19 2.41 -0.90
CA PHE A 36 -5.67 1.82 0.33
C PHE A 36 -4.55 0.84 0.00
N LEU A 37 -3.34 1.13 0.46
CA LEU A 37 -2.15 0.29 0.31
C LEU A 37 -1.93 -0.45 1.63
N VAL A 38 -1.84 -1.78 1.57
CA VAL A 38 -1.73 -2.64 2.75
C VAL A 38 -0.68 -3.73 2.54
N ALA A 39 0.19 -3.89 3.52
CA ALA A 39 1.25 -4.88 3.52
C ALA A 39 0.68 -6.29 3.74
N ALA A 40 1.07 -7.20 2.84
CA ALA A 40 1.02 -8.64 3.06
C ALA A 40 2.42 -9.08 3.54
N ASN A 41 2.75 -8.75 4.79
CA ASN A 41 4.13 -8.65 5.25
C ASN A 41 4.95 -9.95 5.09
N ALA A 42 4.41 -11.09 5.55
CA ALA A 42 5.05 -12.40 5.46
C ALA A 42 5.12 -12.93 4.01
N ARG A 43 4.59 -12.19 3.03
CA ARG A 43 4.69 -12.46 1.60
C ARG A 43 5.52 -11.43 0.85
N HIS A 44 6.09 -10.44 1.53
CA HIS A 44 6.95 -9.41 0.95
C HIS A 44 6.23 -8.58 -0.14
N LYS A 45 4.92 -8.38 0.06
CA LYS A 45 4.03 -7.78 -0.93
C LYS A 45 3.20 -6.64 -0.35
N VAL A 46 2.70 -5.78 -1.24
CA VAL A 46 1.70 -4.75 -0.95
C VAL A 46 0.49 -4.97 -1.84
N ALA A 47 -0.69 -5.06 -1.24
CA ALA A 47 -1.96 -5.06 -1.95
C ALA A 47 -2.54 -3.64 -2.01
N ILE A 48 -3.15 -3.31 -3.14
CA ILE A 48 -3.68 -1.97 -3.42
C ILE A 48 -5.17 -2.09 -3.75
N VAL A 49 -6.00 -1.34 -3.04
CA VAL A 49 -7.47 -1.34 -3.21
C VAL A 49 -7.95 0.04 -3.64
N ASP A 50 -8.75 0.11 -4.70
CA ASP A 50 -9.52 1.32 -5.05
C ASP A 50 -10.79 1.32 -4.20
N THR A 51 -10.84 2.14 -3.15
CA THR A 51 -11.99 2.16 -2.23
C THR A 51 -13.21 2.82 -2.84
N LYS A 52 -13.04 3.67 -3.86
CA LYS A 52 -14.14 4.27 -4.62
C LYS A 52 -14.86 3.23 -5.48
N LYS A 53 -14.11 2.30 -6.07
CA LYS A 53 -14.67 1.21 -6.91
C LYS A 53 -14.98 -0.06 -6.12
N GLY A 54 -14.39 -0.21 -4.94
CA GLY A 54 -14.50 -1.42 -4.13
C GLY A 54 -13.76 -2.62 -4.73
N THR A 55 -12.65 -2.40 -5.44
CA THR A 55 -11.94 -3.43 -6.21
C THR A 55 -10.45 -3.50 -5.86
N LEU A 56 -9.87 -4.69 -5.95
CA LEU A 56 -8.41 -4.85 -5.95
C LEU A 56 -7.83 -4.22 -7.23
N VAL A 57 -6.87 -3.32 -7.08
CA VAL A 57 -6.07 -2.80 -8.20
C VAL A 57 -4.99 -3.81 -8.57
N GLY A 58 -4.28 -4.32 -7.55
CA GLY A 58 -3.23 -5.33 -7.74
C GLY A 58 -2.54 -5.70 -6.43
N VAL A 59 -1.64 -6.67 -6.54
CA VAL A 59 -0.70 -7.05 -5.48
C VAL A 59 0.69 -7.04 -6.10
N ILE A 60 1.61 -6.30 -5.49
CA ILE A 60 2.97 -6.11 -6.02
C ILE A 60 4.01 -6.53 -5.00
N GLU A 61 5.17 -6.96 -5.47
CA GLU A 61 6.35 -7.15 -4.62
C GLU A 61 6.77 -5.80 -4.01
N SER A 62 7.09 -5.78 -2.72
CA SER A 62 7.46 -4.54 -2.03
C SER A 62 8.89 -4.09 -2.32
N GLY A 63 9.73 -4.97 -2.86
CA GLY A 63 11.15 -4.69 -3.16
C GLY A 63 12.11 -4.94 -1.99
N GLY A 64 11.60 -5.35 -0.82
CA GLY A 64 12.37 -5.74 0.37
C GLY A 64 11.62 -6.80 1.19
N GLN A 65 12.20 -7.22 2.31
CA GLN A 65 11.68 -8.31 3.14
C GLN A 65 10.81 -7.80 4.29
N THR A 66 9.58 -8.31 4.34
CA THR A 66 8.62 -8.04 5.44
C THR A 66 8.30 -6.54 5.54
N PRO A 67 7.58 -5.98 4.53
CA PRO A 67 7.17 -4.58 4.59
C PRO A 67 6.31 -4.33 5.82
N HIS A 68 6.60 -3.25 6.54
CA HIS A 68 5.89 -2.86 7.75
C HIS A 68 5.70 -1.33 7.77
N PRO A 69 4.71 -0.82 7.04
CA PRO A 69 4.55 0.61 6.81
C PRO A 69 3.98 1.39 7.99
N GLY A 70 3.32 0.74 8.96
CA GLY A 70 2.29 1.39 9.75
C GLY A 70 1.17 1.90 8.83
N ARG A 71 1.05 3.22 8.70
CA ARG A 71 0.17 3.86 7.68
C ARG A 71 0.92 4.21 6.38
N GLY A 72 2.24 4.06 6.38
CA GLY A 72 3.15 4.57 5.37
C GLY A 72 3.25 6.10 5.40
N ALA A 73 4.10 6.62 4.52
CA ALA A 73 4.28 8.06 4.31
C ALA A 73 3.94 8.43 2.87
N ASN A 74 3.23 9.53 2.67
CA ASN A 74 2.91 10.05 1.35
C ASN A 74 3.84 11.21 1.01
N ILE A 75 4.50 11.18 -0.14
CA ILE A 75 5.46 12.19 -0.59
C ILE A 75 5.19 12.51 -2.06
N VAL A 76 5.36 13.77 -2.47
CA VAL A 76 5.42 14.13 -3.90
C VAL A 76 6.89 14.06 -4.34
N HIS A 77 7.25 12.98 -5.03
CA HIS A 77 8.61 12.79 -5.53
C HIS A 77 8.86 13.66 -6.77
N PRO A 78 9.98 14.39 -6.87
CA PRO A 78 10.22 15.36 -7.95
C PRO A 78 10.22 14.74 -9.36
N LYS A 79 10.52 13.44 -9.48
CA LYS A 79 10.53 12.71 -10.76
C LYS A 79 9.30 11.83 -10.98
N PHE A 80 8.74 11.25 -9.92
CA PHE A 80 7.74 10.17 -10.04
C PHE A 80 6.33 10.62 -9.67
N GLY A 81 6.17 11.87 -9.23
CA GLY A 81 4.89 12.36 -8.75
C GLY A 81 4.55 11.80 -7.36
N PRO A 82 3.25 11.70 -7.01
CA PRO A 82 2.81 11.14 -5.75
C PRO A 82 3.26 9.69 -5.55
N VAL A 83 3.93 9.44 -4.42
CA VAL A 83 4.36 8.11 -3.98
C VAL A 83 3.95 7.85 -2.53
N TRP A 84 3.73 6.58 -2.22
CA TRP A 84 3.55 6.06 -0.87
C TRP A 84 4.76 5.21 -0.48
N VAL A 85 5.22 5.37 0.76
CA VAL A 85 6.52 4.86 1.23
C VAL A 85 6.33 3.83 2.34
N THR A 86 7.09 2.74 2.27
CA THR A 86 7.18 1.71 3.32
C THR A 86 8.63 1.36 3.64
N SER A 87 8.92 1.14 4.92
CA SER A 87 10.12 0.45 5.41
C SER A 87 9.89 -1.06 5.46
N HIS A 88 10.95 -1.79 5.82
CA HIS A 88 10.98 -3.24 5.92
C HIS A 88 11.55 -3.66 7.29
N LEU A 89 10.98 -4.72 7.87
CA LEU A 89 11.51 -5.30 9.10
C LEU A 89 12.65 -6.28 8.82
N GLY A 90 12.62 -6.96 7.67
CA GLY A 90 13.57 -8.02 7.32
C GLY A 90 14.87 -7.53 6.73
N ASP A 91 14.92 -6.28 6.25
CA ASP A 91 16.11 -5.62 5.72
C ASP A 91 15.97 -4.09 5.77
N GLU A 92 17.03 -3.38 5.43
CA GLU A 92 17.15 -1.92 5.44
C GLU A 92 16.44 -1.22 4.26
N THR A 93 15.70 -1.94 3.41
CA THR A 93 15.10 -1.34 2.22
C THR A 93 13.98 -0.36 2.58
N ILE A 94 13.99 0.81 1.96
CA ILE A 94 12.85 1.73 1.87
C ILE A 94 12.34 1.72 0.43
N SER A 95 11.04 1.49 0.25
CA SER A 95 10.41 1.41 -1.08
C SER A 95 9.40 2.53 -1.29
N LEU A 96 9.48 3.16 -2.46
CA LEU A 96 8.54 4.18 -2.93
C LEU A 96 7.64 3.57 -4.00
N ILE A 97 6.33 3.59 -3.77
CA ILE A 97 5.30 3.05 -4.68
C ILE A 97 4.54 4.21 -5.30
N GLY A 98 4.46 4.31 -6.63
CA GLY A 98 3.67 5.34 -7.31
C GLY A 98 2.18 5.16 -7.09
N THR A 99 1.45 6.26 -6.79
CA THR A 99 0.02 6.20 -6.42
C THR A 99 -0.90 7.05 -7.30
N ASP A 100 -0.40 7.62 -8.39
CA ASP A 100 -1.15 8.51 -9.27
C ASP A 100 -1.39 7.90 -10.66
N PRO A 101 -2.45 7.09 -10.85
CA PRO A 101 -2.76 6.49 -12.14
C PRO A 101 -3.27 7.47 -13.20
N GLU A 102 -3.60 8.71 -12.85
CA GLU A 102 -4.14 9.70 -13.80
C GLU A 102 -3.04 10.64 -14.31
N GLY A 103 -2.25 11.23 -13.41
CA GLY A 103 -1.15 12.13 -13.76
C GLY A 103 0.18 11.43 -14.07
N HIS A 104 0.42 10.25 -13.49
CA HIS A 104 1.68 9.50 -13.62
C HIS A 104 1.44 8.00 -13.92
N PRO A 105 0.68 7.67 -14.98
CA PRO A 105 0.23 6.29 -15.25
C PRO A 105 1.38 5.29 -15.43
N ASP A 106 2.53 5.73 -15.96
CA ASP A 106 3.70 4.87 -16.15
C ASP A 106 4.31 4.37 -14.84
N TYR A 107 4.06 5.07 -13.73
CA TYR A 107 4.62 4.83 -12.40
C TYR A 107 3.61 4.26 -11.42
N ALA A 108 2.32 4.39 -11.70
CA ALA A 108 1.26 3.93 -10.82
C ALA A 108 1.38 2.43 -10.53
N TRP A 109 1.27 2.10 -9.23
CA TRP A 109 1.26 0.73 -8.72
C TRP A 109 2.54 -0.05 -8.99
N LYS A 110 3.67 0.65 -9.05
CA LYS A 110 5.00 0.06 -9.18
C LYS A 110 5.90 0.60 -8.07
N VAL A 111 6.83 -0.23 -7.59
CA VAL A 111 7.98 0.26 -6.84
C VAL A 111 8.86 1.04 -7.81
N VAL A 112 8.89 2.36 -7.67
CA VAL A 112 9.59 3.27 -8.59
C VAL A 112 11.01 3.59 -8.15
N GLN A 113 11.28 3.44 -6.86
CA GLN A 113 12.60 3.63 -6.28
C GLN A 113 12.72 2.81 -5.00
N THR A 114 13.92 2.28 -4.78
CA THR A 114 14.37 1.74 -3.50
C THR A 114 15.64 2.44 -3.06
N PHE A 115 15.87 2.52 -1.76
CA PHE A 115 17.15 2.92 -1.17
C PHE A 115 17.30 2.30 0.22
N GLU A 116 18.50 2.32 0.77
CA GLU A 116 18.79 1.83 2.12
C GLU A 116 18.46 2.90 3.17
N GLY A 117 17.70 2.51 4.19
CA GLY A 117 17.45 3.29 5.39
C GLY A 117 18.57 3.15 6.42
N GLN A 118 18.29 3.48 7.68
CA GLN A 118 19.28 3.41 8.76
C GLN A 118 19.61 1.97 9.23
N GLY A 119 18.88 0.97 8.72
CA GLY A 119 18.99 -0.44 9.08
C GLY A 119 17.66 -1.18 8.95
N GLY A 120 17.70 -2.51 9.05
CA GLY A 120 16.48 -3.33 9.14
C GLY A 120 15.78 -3.20 10.49
N GLY A 121 14.54 -3.69 10.56
CA GLY A 121 13.74 -3.67 11.78
C GLY A 121 13.01 -2.35 12.05
N SER A 122 12.98 -1.42 11.08
CA SER A 122 12.24 -0.17 11.25
C SER A 122 10.74 -0.40 11.19
N LEU A 123 10.06 -0.09 12.29
CA LEU A 123 8.59 -0.19 12.40
C LEU A 123 7.85 0.82 11.52
N PHE A 124 8.48 1.96 11.22
CA PHE A 124 7.90 3.07 10.44
C PHE A 124 8.98 3.73 9.57
N VAL A 125 8.53 4.55 8.62
CA VAL A 125 9.35 5.51 7.84
C VAL A 125 9.39 6.86 8.54
#